data_AF-A0A932E5J3-F1
#
_entry.id   AF-A0A932E5J3-F1
#
_cell.length_a   1.000
_cell.length_b   1.000
_cell.length_c   1.000
_cell.angle_alpha   90.00
_cell.angle_beta   90.00
_cell.angle_gamma   90.00
#
_symmetry.space_group_name_H-M   'P 1'
#
loop_
_entity.id
_entity.type
_entity.pdbx_description
1 polymer ?
#
loop_
_entity_poly.entity_id
_entity_poly.type
_entity_poly.pdbx_seq_one_letter_code
_entity_poly.pdbx_strand_id
1 'polypeptide(L)'
;MEALVILLVPLVAAAVYLGARFQGQGIRVDPQAELAQLHERLAWHEDRLRRAREQNWDDGMIAQITGQLENTRKELVRRGAAPS
;
A
#
# COMPACT_ATOMS: atom_id res chain seq x y z
N MET A 1 15.97 22.58 -2.41
CA MET A 1 15.28 21.29 -2.58
C MET A 1 15.90 20.15 -1.74
N GLU A 2 16.90 20.41 -0.89
CA GLU A 2 17.65 19.34 -0.18
C GLU A 2 17.02 18.90 1.16
N ALA A 3 16.17 19.73 1.75
CA ALA A 3 15.54 19.45 3.06
C ALA A 3 14.50 18.32 3.02
N LEU A 4 13.85 18.09 1.87
CA LEU A 4 12.79 17.08 1.74
C LEU A 4 13.35 15.64 1.78
N VAL A 5 14.57 15.45 1.25
CA VAL A 5 15.27 14.15 1.22
C VAL A 5 15.72 13.75 2.62
N ILE A 6 16.17 14.72 3.43
CA ILE A 6 16.64 14.49 4.80
C ILE A 6 15.51 14.02 5.71
N LEU A 7 14.26 14.42 5.45
CA LEU A 7 13.09 13.93 6.20
C LEU A 7 12.55 12.59 5.69
N LEU A 8 12.76 12.27 4.42
CA LEU A 8 12.29 11.02 3.80
C LEU A 8 13.10 9.80 4.26
N VAL A 9 14.43 9.95 4.40
CA VAL A 9 15.32 8.87 4.83
C VAL A 9 14.96 8.31 6.23
N PRO A 10 14.80 9.13 7.29
CA PRO A 10 14.42 8.61 8.60
C PRO A 10 12.99 8.05 8.62
N LEU A 11 12.09 8.57 7.77
CA LEU A 11 10.71 8.06 7.68
C LEU A 11 10.67 6.65 7.08
N VAL A 12 11.43 6.42 6.00
CA VAL A 12 11.58 5.09 5.39
C VAL A 12 12.30 4.13 6.34
N ALA A 13 13.35 4.59 7.02
CA ALA A 13 14.06 3.79 8.02
C ALA A 13 13.16 3.38 9.19
N ALA A 14 12.31 4.29 9.68
CA ALA A 14 11.33 4.00 10.73
C ALA A 14 10.29 2.96 10.27
N ALA A 15 9.79 3.08 9.04
CA ALA A 15 8.85 2.12 8.46
C ALA A 15 9.47 0.72 8.31
N VAL A 16 10.71 0.64 7.84
CA VAL A 16 11.45 -0.63 7.71
C VAL A 16 11.77 -1.23 9.08
N TYR A 17 12.17 -0.41 10.05
CA TYR A 17 12.47 -0.87 11.41
C TYR A 17 11.21 -1.42 12.12
N LEU A 18 10.07 -0.74 11.96
CA LEU A 18 8.79 -1.25 12.45
C LEU A 18 8.43 -2.58 11.76
N GLY A 19 8.51 -2.64 10.43
CA GLY A 19 8.25 -3.86 9.66
C GLY A 19 9.14 -5.05 10.06
N ALA A 20 10.43 -4.81 10.27
CA ALA A 20 11.39 -5.83 10.71
C ALA A 20 11.15 -6.28 12.16
N ARG A 21 10.76 -5.38 13.04
CA ARG A 21 10.44 -5.70 14.45
C ARG A 21 9.18 -6.54 14.57
N PHE A 22 8.21 -6.39 13.67
CA PHE A 22 7.05 -7.27 13.59
C PHE A 22 7.41 -8.65 13.03
N GLN A 23 8.31 -8.77 12.05
CA GLN A 23 8.73 -10.09 11.51
C GLN A 23 9.50 -10.98 12.51
N GLY A 24 10.24 -10.40 13.46
CA GLY A 24 11.14 -11.14 14.36
C GLY A 24 10.48 -11.97 15.47
N GLN A 25 9.18 -11.79 15.71
CA GLN A 25 8.42 -12.59 16.69
C GLN A 25 7.40 -13.44 15.92
N GLY A 26 7.69 -14.74 15.76
CA GLY A 26 6.92 -15.67 14.91
C GLY A 26 5.42 -15.37 14.80
N ILE A 27 5.04 -14.70 13.73
CA ILE A 27 3.66 -14.30 13.46
C ILE A 27 2.95 -15.54 12.90
N ARG A 28 2.06 -16.15 13.70
CA ARG A 28 0.86 -16.78 13.13
C ARG A 28 0.28 -15.74 12.18
N VAL A 29 0.39 -15.96 10.87
CA VAL A 29 -0.08 -15.01 9.84
C VAL A 29 -1.49 -14.61 10.21
N ASP A 30 -1.62 -13.42 10.79
CA ASP A 30 -2.88 -12.98 11.35
C ASP A 30 -3.73 -12.54 10.15
N PRO A 31 -4.86 -13.19 9.87
CA PRO A 31 -5.68 -12.85 8.72
C PRO A 31 -6.12 -11.38 8.76
N GLN A 32 -6.22 -10.78 9.96
CA GLN A 32 -6.48 -9.36 10.13
C GLN A 32 -5.30 -8.49 9.68
N ALA A 33 -4.05 -8.92 9.92
CA ALA A 33 -2.87 -8.21 9.46
C ALA A 33 -2.71 -8.27 7.93
N GLU A 34 -3.06 -9.40 7.29
CA GLU A 34 -3.08 -9.48 5.83
C GLU A 34 -4.16 -8.58 5.22
N LEU A 35 -5.36 -8.52 5.83
CA LEU A 35 -6.41 -7.59 5.42
C LEU A 35 -5.99 -6.12 5.62
N ALA A 36 -5.29 -5.80 6.70
CA ALA A 36 -4.75 -4.46 6.94
C ALA A 36 -3.72 -4.06 5.87
N GLN A 37 -2.81 -4.97 5.50
CA GLN A 37 -1.87 -4.73 4.41
C GLN A 37 -2.56 -4.52 3.06
N LEU A 38 -3.65 -5.25 2.77
CA LEU A 38 -4.43 -5.03 1.54
C LEU A 38 -5.13 -3.67 1.53
N HIS A 39 -5.67 -3.22 2.66
CA HIS A 39 -6.24 -1.87 2.78
C HIS A 39 -5.17 -0.79 2.62
N GLU A 40 -3.98 -0.97 3.19
CA GLU A 40 -2.88 -0.02 3.05
C GLU A 40 -2.41 0.09 1.58
N ARG A 41 -2.29 -1.03 0.88
CA ARG A 41 -2.01 -1.05 -0.57
C ARG A 41 -3.09 -0.36 -1.39
N LEU A 42 -4.36 -0.56 -1.03
CA LEU A 42 -5.49 0.11 -1.68
C LEU A 42 -5.38 1.63 -1.53
N ALA A 43 -5.16 2.12 -0.30
CA ALA A 43 -4.99 3.54 -0.01
C ALA A 43 -3.79 4.14 -0.76
N TRP A 44 -2.68 3.39 -0.86
CA TRP A 44 -1.53 3.80 -1.67
C TRP A 44 -1.86 3.92 -3.16
N HIS A 45 -2.60 2.98 -3.73
CA HIS A 45 -3.04 3.05 -5.13
C HIS A 45 -4.00 4.22 -5.38
N GLU A 46 -4.93 4.48 -4.46
CA GLU A 46 -5.85 5.63 -4.52
C GLU A 46 -5.12 6.97 -4.50
N ASP A 47 -4.17 7.13 -3.57
CA ASP A 47 -3.35 8.33 -3.48
C ASP A 47 -2.48 8.51 -4.73
N ARG A 48 -1.90 7.43 -5.24
CA ARG A 48 -1.13 7.45 -6.49
C ARG A 48 -1.99 7.83 -7.69
N LEU A 49 -3.23 7.34 -7.76
CA LEU A 49 -4.18 7.70 -8.81
C LEU A 49 -4.58 9.18 -8.73
N ARG A 50 -4.83 9.68 -7.52
CA ARG A 50 -5.09 11.11 -7.29
C ARG A 50 -3.93 11.97 -7.77
N ARG A 51 -2.70 11.63 -7.37
CA ARG A 51 -1.49 12.33 -7.81
C ARG A 51 -1.26 12.24 -9.31
N ALA A 52 -1.57 11.11 -9.93
CA ALA A 52 -1.49 10.95 -11.39
C ALA A 52 -2.48 11.85 -12.12
N ARG A 53 -3.71 11.99 -11.62
CA ARG A 53 -4.72 12.91 -12.18
C ARG A 53 -4.32 14.38 -12.00
N GLU A 54 -3.87 14.76 -10.81
CA GLU A 54 -3.43 16.13 -10.52
C GLU A 54 -2.25 16.57 -11.41
N GLN A 55 -1.33 15.65 -11.69
CA GLN A 55 -0.16 15.90 -12.52
C GLN A 55 -0.38 15.62 -14.01
N ASN A 56 -1.62 15.36 -14.46
CA ASN A 56 -1.96 15.02 -15.84
C ASN A 56 -1.03 13.93 -16.43
N TRP A 57 -0.84 12.85 -15.68
CA TRP A 57 -0.14 11.68 -16.19
C TRP A 57 -0.91 11.06 -17.36
N ASP A 58 -0.18 10.32 -18.19
CA ASP A 58 -0.74 9.63 -19.35
C ASP A 58 -1.93 8.74 -18.97
N ASP A 59 -2.97 8.76 -19.81
CA ASP A 59 -4.21 8.00 -19.60
C ASP A 59 -3.94 6.49 -19.48
N GLY A 60 -2.90 5.97 -20.15
CA GLY A 60 -2.45 4.59 -20.02
C GLY A 60 -1.91 4.27 -18.61
N MET A 61 -1.16 5.19 -17.99
CA MET A 61 -0.71 5.02 -16.60
C MET A 61 -1.87 5.10 -15.62
N ILE A 62 -2.82 6.01 -15.85
CA ILE A 62 -4.03 6.13 -15.03
C ILE A 62 -4.87 4.85 -15.12
N ALA A 63 -5.06 4.32 -16.33
CA ALA A 63 -5.76 3.05 -16.56
C ALA A 63 -5.04 1.87 -15.89
N GLN A 64 -3.71 1.81 -15.96
CA GLN A 64 -2.92 0.78 -15.30
C GLN A 64 -3.08 0.81 -13.78
N ILE A 65 -2.97 1.99 -13.14
CA ILE A 65 -3.14 2.15 -11.69
C ILE A 65 -4.56 1.78 -11.27
N THR A 66 -5.55 2.19 -12.06
CA THR A 66 -6.96 1.85 -11.82
C THR A 66 -7.18 0.34 -11.87
N GLY A 67 -6.56 -0.36 -12.84
CA GLY A 67 -6.62 -1.83 -12.91
C GLY A 67 -5.97 -2.53 -11.71
N GLN A 68 -4.83 -2.02 -11.22
CA GLN A 68 -4.19 -2.54 -10.01
C GLN A 68 -5.05 -2.34 -8.75
N LEU A 69 -5.72 -1.19 -8.66
CA LEU A 69 -6.63 -0.86 -7.57
C LEU A 69 -7.84 -1.81 -7.57
N GLU A 70 -8.45 -2.04 -8.73
CA GLU A 70 -9.59 -2.96 -8.85
C GLU A 70 -9.20 -4.41 -8.52
N ASN A 71 -8.02 -4.87 -8.95
CA ASN A 71 -7.52 -6.19 -8.60
C ASN A 71 -7.28 -6.33 -7.08
N THR A 72 -6.71 -5.31 -6.45
CA THR A 72 -6.49 -5.28 -4.99
C THR A 72 -7.83 -5.30 -4.24
N ARG A 73 -8.84 -4.57 -4.74
CA ARG A 73 -10.19 -4.57 -4.17
C ARG A 73 -10.87 -5.93 -4.29
N LYS A 74 -10.75 -6.60 -5.45
CA LYS A 74 -11.27 -7.96 -5.66
C LYS A 74 -10.61 -8.97 -4.72
N GLU A 75 -9.29 -8.86 -4.52
CA GLU A 75 -8.56 -9.72 -3.59
C GLU A 75 -8.99 -9.47 -2.14
N LEU A 76 -9.22 -8.21 -1.76
CA LEU A 76 -9.71 -7.83 -0.43
C LEU A 76 -11.11 -8.39 -0.17
N VAL A 77 -12.03 -8.31 -1.14
CA VAL A 77 -13.36 -8.91 -1.05
C VAL A 77 -13.25 -10.44 -0.96
N ARG A 78 -12.41 -11.07 -1.77
CA ARG A 78 -12.21 -12.52 -1.76
C ARG A 78 -11.72 -13.02 -0.41
N ARG A 79 -10.76 -12.33 0.20
CA ARG A 79 -10.20 -12.71 1.52
C ARG A 79 -11.08 -12.30 2.70
N GLY A 80 -11.82 -11.19 2.58
CA GLY A 80 -12.79 -10.77 3.58
C GLY A 80 -14.08 -11.61 3.58
N ALA A 81 -14.41 -12.25 2.45
CA ALA A 81 -15.55 -13.17 2.32
C ALA A 81 -15.18 -14.64 2.58
N ALA A 82 -13.90 -14.98 2.72
CA ALA A 82 -13.47 -16.31 3.14
C ALA A 82 -13.78 -16.46 4.64
N PRO A 83 -14.67 -17.39 5.05
CA PRO A 83 -14.99 -17.58 6.46
C PRO A 83 -13.73 -18.02 7.21
N SER A 84 -13.50 -17.40 8.37
CA SER A 84 -12.47 -17.77 9.35
C SER A 84 -12.82 -19.10 10.03
#